data_AF-A0A2M6WBW3-F1
#
_entry.id   AF-A0A2M6WBW3-F1
#
_cell.length_a   1.000
_cell.length_b   1.000
_cell.length_c   1.000
_cell.angle_alpha   90.00
_cell.angle_beta   90.00
_cell.angle_gamma   90.00
#
_symmetry.space_group_name_H-M   'P 1'
#
loop_
_entity.id
_entity.type
_entity.pdbx_description
1 polymer ?
#
loop_
_entity_poly.entity_id
_entity_poly.type
_entity_poly.pdbx_seq_one_letter_code
_entity_poly.pdbx_strand_id
1 'polypeptide(L)'
;MKKAIIFLTILGLVISSPGLSLAAESADSSSSSSSAEAPLEAENPAAVQEANLPDQEVIPAQGQLFPGRDDGEGQYIDPQPTEPDGKTLNVEADTFSGAFTYGYPLVVPSGRNGLQPDLRLSYNNQNLSHDNLFGYGWQLNLPSIERVNKLGVDDLYNQLYFSSSLSGELETIELTDGIHGSYGAKTENESFLRYEFLNDNSWQVTDKSGTVYTFGLADNSRQSDPGDNSRIFKWLIAEIRDTNDNFISYEYYKSGGQVYPSVIRYTGHGNQAGIFSLEFLRENRPDSQSFYQAGFAVQDQQRISEVQAKLNGQWVIKYEFDYQAGDNGHKSILSSITKSARNEQGQVETLPADEFEYFAEEVEWVE
;
A
#
# COMPACT_ATOMS: atom_id res chain seq x y z
N MET A 1 -7.65 -47.64 15.95
CA MET A 1 -7.89 -46.40 15.18
C MET A 1 -8.39 -45.33 16.15
N LYS A 2 -7.51 -44.48 16.69
CA LYS A 2 -7.93 -43.29 17.45
C LYS A 2 -8.36 -42.23 16.42
N LYS A 3 -9.50 -41.56 16.64
CA LYS A 3 -9.94 -40.45 15.78
C LYS A 3 -9.18 -39.19 16.17
N ALA A 4 -8.50 -38.55 15.22
CA ALA A 4 -8.03 -37.18 15.41
C ALA A 4 -9.24 -36.24 15.41
N ILE A 5 -9.27 -35.30 16.34
CA ILE A 5 -10.17 -34.15 16.33
C ILE A 5 -9.31 -32.97 15.93
N ILE A 6 -9.52 -32.47 14.71
CA ILE A 6 -8.84 -31.27 14.22
C ILE A 6 -9.66 -30.08 14.70
N PHE A 7 -9.08 -29.26 15.59
CA PHE A 7 -9.59 -27.93 15.86
C PHE A 7 -8.97 -26.97 14.84
N LEU A 8 -9.81 -26.36 14.01
CA LEU A 8 -9.39 -25.30 13.09
C LEU A 8 -9.49 -23.97 13.84
N THR A 9 -8.38 -23.51 14.40
CA THR A 9 -8.29 -22.22 15.11
C THR A 9 -7.74 -21.15 14.16
N ILE A 10 -8.28 -19.93 14.25
CA ILE A 10 -8.00 -18.83 13.32
C ILE A 10 -6.61 -18.23 13.59
N LEU A 11 -5.87 -17.97 12.51
CA LEU A 11 -4.54 -17.36 12.56
C LEU A 11 -4.63 -15.88 12.98
N GLY A 12 -4.02 -15.52 14.11
CA GLY A 12 -3.92 -14.15 14.61
C GLY A 12 -2.50 -13.58 14.50
N LEU A 13 -2.41 -12.27 14.27
CA LEU A 13 -1.19 -11.47 14.36
C LEU A 13 -1.16 -10.78 15.74
N VAL A 14 -0.03 -10.84 16.45
CA VAL A 14 0.18 -10.05 17.68
C VAL A 14 1.19 -8.94 17.39
N ILE A 15 0.92 -7.75 17.91
CA ILE A 15 1.75 -6.54 17.75
C ILE A 15 2.18 -6.10 19.14
N SER A 16 3.48 -5.85 19.31
CA SER A 16 4.13 -5.44 20.55
C SER A 16 5.02 -4.23 20.28
N SER A 17 5.17 -3.34 21.28
CA SER A 17 6.14 -2.25 21.23
C SER A 17 6.58 -1.87 22.64
N PRO A 18 7.88 -1.88 22.97
CA PRO A 18 8.37 -1.55 24.31
C PRO A 18 8.32 -0.02 24.56
N GLY A 19 7.75 0.39 25.69
CA GLY A 19 7.57 1.80 26.04
C GLY A 19 8.88 2.53 26.43
N LEU A 20 8.96 3.82 26.08
CA LEU A 20 10.07 4.69 26.47
C LEU A 20 10.16 4.88 28.00
N SER A 21 11.36 4.66 28.55
CA SER A 21 11.74 5.09 29.89
C SER A 21 12.49 6.42 29.82
N LEU A 22 11.83 7.51 30.23
CA LEU A 22 12.48 8.81 30.38
C LEU A 22 13.00 8.98 31.82
N ALA A 23 14.32 8.95 32.01
CA ALA A 23 14.95 9.35 33.26
C ALA A 23 15.01 10.89 33.34
N ALA A 24 14.12 11.48 34.14
CA ALA A 24 14.15 12.91 34.43
C ALA A 24 15.09 13.21 35.60
N GLU A 25 16.22 13.86 35.34
CA GLU A 25 17.13 14.37 36.35
C GLU A 25 16.79 15.85 36.66
N SER A 26 16.65 16.19 37.94
CA SER A 26 16.09 17.46 38.38
C SER A 26 17.14 18.54 38.66
N ALA A 27 16.86 19.77 38.25
CA ALA A 27 17.58 20.96 38.69
C ALA A 27 16.60 22.10 39.00
N ASP A 28 16.73 22.65 40.20
CA ASP A 28 15.91 23.74 40.76
C ASP A 28 16.74 25.03 40.81
N SER A 29 16.16 26.17 40.39
CA SER A 29 16.52 27.47 40.95
C SER A 29 15.50 28.58 40.64
N SER A 30 14.94 29.09 41.73
CA SER A 30 14.29 30.39 42.02
C SER A 30 14.47 31.64 41.12
N SER A 31 13.59 32.61 41.40
CA SER A 31 13.29 33.85 40.65
C SER A 31 14.03 35.11 41.13
N SER A 32 14.01 36.17 40.30
CA SER A 32 13.84 37.57 40.75
C SER A 32 13.50 38.53 39.59
N SER A 33 13.06 39.75 39.92
CA SER A 33 12.29 40.69 39.07
C SER A 33 13.04 41.94 38.60
N SER A 34 12.56 42.61 37.54
CA SER A 34 12.55 44.09 37.45
C SER A 34 11.54 44.61 36.40
N SER A 35 11.12 45.87 36.51
CA SER A 35 9.97 46.50 35.83
C SER A 35 10.35 47.64 34.86
N ALA A 36 9.31 48.27 34.28
CA ALA A 36 9.28 49.53 33.47
C ALA A 36 9.47 49.35 31.94
N GLU A 37 8.84 50.13 31.04
CA GLU A 37 7.72 51.10 31.14
C GLU A 37 7.13 51.30 29.72
N ALA A 38 5.87 51.71 29.62
CA ALA A 38 5.20 52.25 28.40
C ALA A 38 4.79 53.73 28.72
N PRO A 39 4.27 54.60 27.81
CA PRO A 39 3.49 54.29 26.60
C PRO A 39 3.69 55.25 25.40
N LEU A 40 2.85 55.11 24.35
CA LEU A 40 2.19 56.24 23.67
C LEU A 40 1.03 55.74 22.76
N GLU A 41 -0.15 56.36 22.89
CA GLU A 41 -1.34 56.22 22.03
C GLU A 41 -1.15 57.09 20.75
N ALA A 42 -1.97 57.11 19.69
CA ALA A 42 -3.29 56.55 19.35
C ALA A 42 -3.30 56.21 17.82
N GLU A 43 -4.38 55.90 17.09
CA GLU A 43 -5.84 55.88 17.31
C GLU A 43 -6.51 54.89 16.31
N ASN A 44 -7.80 54.57 16.49
CA ASN A 44 -8.68 53.91 15.50
C ASN A 44 -10.11 54.46 15.73
N PRO A 45 -10.91 54.71 14.68
CA PRO A 45 -12.09 53.85 14.51
C PRO A 45 -12.62 53.68 13.07
N ALA A 46 -12.98 52.44 12.71
CA ALA A 46 -14.22 52.13 11.98
C ALA A 46 -14.60 50.66 12.15
N ALA A 47 -15.86 50.38 12.48
CA ALA A 47 -16.39 49.02 12.67
C ALA A 47 -17.20 48.57 11.44
N VAL A 48 -17.18 47.25 11.16
CA VAL A 48 -18.19 46.57 10.32
C VAL A 48 -18.61 45.28 11.05
N GLN A 49 -19.88 44.93 10.94
CA GLN A 49 -20.61 44.05 11.84
C GLN A 49 -20.49 42.57 11.49
N GLU A 50 -20.51 41.70 12.50
CA GLU A 50 -20.82 40.27 12.35
C GLU A 50 -22.28 40.09 11.90
N ALA A 51 -22.54 39.09 11.04
CA ALA A 51 -23.88 38.72 10.59
C ALA A 51 -24.15 37.25 10.88
N ASN A 52 -25.19 36.98 11.70
CA ASN A 52 -25.69 35.63 11.97
C ASN A 52 -26.18 34.93 10.70
N LEU A 53 -25.93 33.63 10.61
CA LEU A 53 -26.68 32.70 9.75
C LEU A 53 -27.75 31.99 10.61
N PRO A 54 -28.99 31.81 10.12
CA PRO A 54 -30.12 31.32 10.92
C PRO A 54 -30.17 29.79 11.03
N ASP A 55 -30.91 29.32 12.04
CA ASP A 55 -31.12 27.92 12.41
C ASP A 55 -31.70 27.04 11.28
N GLN A 56 -31.29 25.76 11.23
CA GLN A 56 -31.91 24.77 10.35
C GLN A 56 -33.18 24.16 10.96
N GLU A 57 -34.24 24.16 10.17
CA GLU A 57 -35.57 23.66 10.54
C GLU A 57 -35.64 22.12 10.45
N VAL A 58 -36.14 21.44 11.49
CA VAL A 58 -36.28 19.98 11.55
C VAL A 58 -37.70 19.58 11.17
N ILE A 59 -37.86 18.73 10.14
CA ILE A 59 -39.15 18.12 9.73
C ILE A 59 -38.94 16.59 9.58
N PRO A 60 -39.90 15.74 9.99
CA PRO A 60 -39.52 14.52 10.72
C PRO A 60 -39.59 13.21 9.91
N ALA A 61 -38.94 12.18 10.46
CA ALA A 61 -39.04 10.80 10.00
C ALA A 61 -40.43 10.18 10.28
N GLN A 62 -40.92 9.36 9.35
CA GLN A 62 -42.01 8.40 9.60
C GLN A 62 -41.63 7.01 9.08
N GLY A 63 -41.72 6.01 9.95
CA GLY A 63 -41.28 4.63 9.68
C GLY A 63 -41.44 3.71 10.90
N GLN A 64 -42.67 3.58 11.39
CA GLN A 64 -43.09 2.61 12.42
C GLN A 64 -42.86 1.14 11.96
N LEU A 65 -42.80 0.09 12.78
CA LEU A 65 -42.68 -0.14 14.23
C LEU A 65 -42.47 -1.66 14.40
N PHE A 66 -41.56 -2.12 15.26
CA PHE A 66 -41.69 -3.41 15.96
C PHE A 66 -40.98 -3.35 17.33
N PRO A 67 -41.64 -3.69 18.44
CA PRO A 67 -41.01 -3.68 19.76
C PRO A 67 -40.25 -5.00 20.01
N GLY A 68 -38.94 -4.95 19.83
CA GLY A 68 -38.00 -6.00 20.25
C GLY A 68 -37.45 -5.71 21.65
N ARG A 69 -37.44 -6.75 22.47
CA ARG A 69 -36.90 -6.88 23.84
C ARG A 69 -35.64 -6.05 24.13
N ASP A 70 -35.58 -5.50 25.35
CA ASP A 70 -34.35 -4.96 25.94
C ASP A 70 -33.53 -6.12 26.54
N ASP A 71 -32.71 -6.75 25.69
CA ASP A 71 -31.61 -7.62 26.10
C ASP A 71 -30.37 -6.72 26.27
N GLY A 72 -29.93 -6.52 27.52
CA GLY A 72 -28.81 -5.65 27.85
C GLY A 72 -27.43 -6.19 27.45
N GLU A 73 -27.21 -6.36 26.15
CA GLU A 73 -25.86 -6.57 25.59
C GLU A 73 -25.21 -5.21 25.37
N GLY A 74 -24.22 -4.89 26.21
CA GLY A 74 -23.34 -3.76 25.94
C GLY A 74 -22.64 -3.97 24.61
N GLN A 75 -22.70 -2.98 23.72
CA GLN A 75 -21.92 -3.02 22.48
C GLN A 75 -20.44 -3.15 22.84
N TYR A 76 -19.87 -4.32 22.54
CA TYR A 76 -18.43 -4.51 22.51
C TYR A 76 -17.88 -3.65 21.37
N ILE A 77 -17.54 -2.41 21.68
CA ILE A 77 -16.63 -1.63 20.85
C ILE A 77 -15.27 -2.29 21.03
N ASP A 78 -14.87 -3.09 20.05
CA ASP A 78 -13.54 -3.70 20.01
C ASP A 78 -12.51 -2.55 20.00
N PRO A 79 -11.68 -2.40 21.05
CA PRO A 79 -10.71 -1.31 21.11
C PRO A 79 -9.68 -1.54 20.00
N GLN A 80 -9.81 -0.76 18.93
CA GLN A 80 -8.85 -0.73 17.84
C GLN A 80 -7.45 -0.58 18.45
N PRO A 81 -6.54 -1.54 18.22
CA PRO A 81 -5.25 -1.52 18.88
C PRO A 81 -4.49 -0.27 18.42
N THR A 82 -3.70 0.34 19.29
CA THR A 82 -3.01 1.61 19.01
C THR A 82 -1.50 1.46 19.09
N GLU A 83 -0.80 2.07 18.13
CA GLU A 83 0.65 2.30 18.20
C GLU A 83 0.99 3.15 19.45
N PRO A 84 2.20 3.05 20.02
CA PRO A 84 2.63 3.83 21.19
C PRO A 84 2.48 5.35 21.04
N ASP A 85 2.56 5.86 19.81
CA ASP A 85 2.38 7.28 19.46
C ASP A 85 0.90 7.72 19.42
N GLY A 86 -0.04 6.88 19.86
CA GLY A 86 -1.48 7.17 19.92
C GLY A 86 -2.19 7.08 18.57
N LYS A 87 -1.54 6.52 17.56
CA LYS A 87 -2.08 6.33 16.22
C LYS A 87 -2.80 4.98 16.17
N THR A 88 -4.01 4.96 15.62
CA THR A 88 -4.81 3.74 15.47
C THR A 88 -4.13 2.78 14.49
N LEU A 89 -3.93 1.53 14.88
CA LEU A 89 -3.51 0.48 13.95
C LEU A 89 -4.66 0.20 12.99
N ASN A 90 -4.38 0.21 11.68
CA ASN A 90 -5.38 -0.05 10.64
C ASN A 90 -5.66 -1.56 10.53
N VAL A 91 -6.27 -2.13 11.57
CA VAL A 91 -6.63 -3.54 11.68
C VAL A 91 -8.10 -3.72 11.31
N GLU A 92 -8.35 -4.40 10.19
CA GLU A 92 -9.69 -4.59 9.65
C GLU A 92 -9.94 -6.07 9.36
N ALA A 93 -11.07 -6.60 9.83
CA ALA A 93 -11.59 -7.88 9.37
C ALA A 93 -12.41 -7.64 8.10
N ASP A 94 -12.03 -8.28 6.99
CA ASP A 94 -12.80 -8.20 5.75
C ASP A 94 -14.18 -8.83 5.96
N THR A 95 -15.23 -8.02 5.80
CA THR A 95 -16.60 -8.38 6.22
C THR A 95 -17.25 -9.47 5.37
N PHE A 96 -16.65 -9.81 4.22
CA PHE A 96 -17.16 -10.85 3.31
C PHE A 96 -16.42 -12.19 3.47
N SER A 97 -15.09 -12.14 3.53
CA SER A 97 -14.21 -13.32 3.58
C SER A 97 -13.79 -13.73 4.99
N GLY A 98 -13.96 -12.84 5.98
CA GLY A 98 -13.42 -13.02 7.33
C GLY A 98 -11.88 -12.98 7.38
N ALA A 99 -11.21 -12.50 6.33
CA ALA A 99 -9.77 -12.35 6.31
C ALA A 99 -9.33 -11.28 7.30
N PHE A 100 -8.25 -11.55 8.05
CA PHE A 100 -7.57 -10.51 8.80
C PHE A 100 -6.74 -9.68 7.82
N THR A 101 -6.94 -8.37 7.83
CA THR A 101 -6.19 -7.43 6.99
C THR A 101 -5.55 -6.34 7.84
N TYR A 102 -4.36 -5.92 7.44
CA TYR A 102 -3.62 -4.85 8.10
C TYR A 102 -2.93 -3.95 7.07
N GLY A 103 -2.87 -2.65 7.35
CA GLY A 103 -2.38 -1.64 6.42
C GLY A 103 -1.28 -0.75 6.99
N TYR A 104 -0.05 -0.94 6.51
CA TYR A 104 1.12 -0.13 6.87
C TYR A 104 1.44 0.92 5.78
N PRO A 105 1.19 2.22 6.01
CA PRO A 105 1.49 3.27 5.05
C PRO A 105 2.98 3.62 5.05
N LEU A 106 3.61 3.58 3.87
CA LEU A 106 4.97 4.07 3.64
C LEU A 106 4.89 5.58 3.36
N VAL A 107 5.08 6.38 4.41
CA VAL A 107 4.97 7.84 4.34
C VAL A 107 6.10 8.42 3.50
N VAL A 108 5.72 9.16 2.45
CA VAL A 108 6.63 9.83 1.52
C VAL A 108 6.48 11.36 1.65
N PRO A 109 7.54 12.15 1.38
CA PRO A 109 7.39 13.60 1.26
C PRO A 109 6.32 14.01 0.23
N SER A 110 5.62 15.10 0.49
CA SER A 110 4.53 15.56 -0.38
C SER A 110 5.03 15.96 -1.77
N GLY A 111 4.25 15.57 -2.79
CA GLY A 111 4.52 15.85 -4.18
C GLY A 111 3.99 17.22 -4.61
N ARG A 112 4.37 17.61 -5.83
CA ARG A 112 3.86 18.82 -6.48
C ARG A 112 2.37 18.65 -6.74
N ASN A 113 1.55 19.63 -6.36
CA ASN A 113 0.09 19.60 -6.55
C ASN A 113 -0.60 18.35 -5.93
N GLY A 114 -0.02 17.76 -4.88
CA GLY A 114 -0.52 16.51 -4.27
C GLY A 114 -0.21 15.24 -5.07
N LEU A 115 0.54 15.34 -6.18
CA LEU A 115 0.96 14.19 -6.98
C LEU A 115 2.21 13.54 -6.38
N GLN A 116 2.01 12.71 -5.36
CA GLN A 116 2.99 11.77 -4.80
C GLN A 116 2.48 10.32 -4.92
N PRO A 117 3.36 9.32 -4.93
CA PRO A 117 2.93 7.92 -4.88
C PRO A 117 2.36 7.61 -3.49
N ASP A 118 1.10 7.16 -3.45
CA ASP A 118 0.48 6.62 -2.24
C ASP A 118 0.87 5.15 -2.09
N LEU A 119 1.78 4.86 -1.15
CA LEU A 119 2.37 3.54 -0.95
C LEU A 119 1.92 2.94 0.38
N ARG A 120 1.30 1.75 0.32
CA ARG A 120 0.80 0.99 1.47
C ARG A 120 1.20 -0.48 1.30
N LEU A 121 1.90 -1.00 2.29
CA LEU A 121 2.02 -2.45 2.47
C LEU A 121 0.71 -2.94 3.10
N SER A 122 0.10 -3.93 2.46
CA SER A 122 -1.16 -4.53 2.90
C SER A 122 -0.90 -6.00 3.21
N TYR A 123 -1.15 -6.40 4.45
CA TYR A 123 -1.19 -7.79 4.86
C TYR A 123 -2.61 -8.33 4.71
N ASN A 124 -2.74 -9.56 4.24
CA ASN A 124 -3.99 -10.32 4.30
C ASN A 124 -3.65 -11.80 4.56
N ASN A 125 -4.22 -12.39 5.62
CA ASN A 125 -3.87 -13.76 6.04
C ASN A 125 -4.36 -14.86 5.08
N GLN A 126 -5.35 -14.57 4.22
CA GLN A 126 -5.84 -15.45 3.15
C GLN A 126 -5.09 -15.23 1.82
N ASN A 127 -4.17 -14.26 1.74
CA ASN A 127 -3.46 -13.96 0.51
C ASN A 127 -2.38 -15.04 0.22
N LEU A 128 -2.75 -15.99 -0.63
CA LEU A 128 -1.86 -17.04 -1.14
C LEU A 128 -1.05 -16.59 -2.37
N SER A 129 -1.08 -15.30 -2.74
CA SER A 129 -0.39 -14.80 -3.93
C SER A 129 1.12 -15.00 -3.84
N HIS A 130 1.68 -15.42 -4.97
CA HIS A 130 3.10 -15.69 -5.16
C HIS A 130 3.91 -14.43 -5.50
N ASP A 131 3.24 -13.29 -5.72
CA ASP A 131 3.87 -12.00 -6.06
C ASP A 131 4.37 -11.26 -4.80
N ASN A 132 5.11 -12.00 -3.96
CA ASN A 132 5.33 -11.63 -2.57
C ASN A 132 6.76 -11.15 -2.32
N LEU A 133 6.95 -9.85 -2.50
CA LEU A 133 8.25 -9.17 -2.37
C LEU A 133 8.60 -8.77 -0.93
N PHE A 134 7.65 -8.91 0.01
CA PHE A 134 7.71 -8.39 1.39
C PHE A 134 7.38 -9.45 2.46
N GLY A 135 7.58 -10.74 2.17
CA GLY A 135 7.27 -11.83 3.10
C GLY A 135 5.78 -12.24 3.14
N TYR A 136 5.52 -13.52 3.41
CA TYR A 136 4.23 -14.17 3.19
C TYR A 136 3.02 -13.38 3.73
N GLY A 137 1.97 -13.23 2.91
CA GLY A 137 0.75 -12.46 3.20
C GLY A 137 0.83 -10.96 2.88
N TRP A 138 2.02 -10.38 2.77
CA TRP A 138 2.22 -8.96 2.43
C TRP A 138 2.28 -8.67 0.93
N GLN A 139 1.71 -7.54 0.52
CA GLN A 139 1.81 -7.00 -0.84
C GLN A 139 1.90 -5.47 -0.82
N LEU A 140 2.59 -4.90 -1.80
CA LEU A 140 2.63 -3.45 -2.04
C LEU A 140 1.53 -3.06 -3.04
N ASN A 141 0.81 -1.98 -2.76
CA ASN A 141 -0.34 -1.48 -3.55
C ASN A 141 0.03 -0.84 -4.92
N LEU A 142 1.04 -1.35 -5.64
CA LEU A 142 1.38 -0.83 -6.97
C LEU A 142 0.32 -1.23 -8.01
N PRO A 143 -0.26 -0.26 -8.74
CA PRO A 143 -1.23 -0.58 -9.78
C PRO A 143 -0.66 -1.50 -10.86
N SER A 144 -1.46 -2.48 -11.29
CA SER A 144 -1.12 -3.36 -12.41
C SER A 144 -2.37 -3.84 -13.17
N ILE A 145 -2.15 -4.34 -14.37
CA ILE A 145 -3.11 -5.08 -15.19
C ILE A 145 -2.50 -6.46 -15.46
N GLU A 146 -3.27 -7.54 -15.33
CA GLU A 146 -2.78 -8.91 -15.56
C GLU A 146 -3.79 -9.77 -16.33
N ARG A 147 -3.31 -10.84 -16.97
CA ARG A 147 -4.14 -11.85 -17.64
C ARG A 147 -4.82 -12.77 -16.63
N VAL A 148 -6.10 -13.05 -16.84
CA VAL A 148 -6.90 -13.93 -15.99
C VAL A 148 -6.99 -15.33 -16.60
N ASN A 149 -6.44 -16.32 -15.90
CA ASN A 149 -6.49 -17.72 -16.30
C ASN A 149 -7.88 -18.34 -16.04
N LYS A 150 -8.82 -18.15 -16.98
CA LYS A 150 -10.20 -18.67 -16.89
C LYS A 150 -10.41 -20.04 -17.53
N LEU A 151 -9.67 -20.36 -18.61
CA LEU A 151 -9.88 -21.55 -19.43
C LEU A 151 -8.74 -22.58 -19.33
N GLY A 152 -7.68 -22.29 -18.57
CA GLY A 152 -6.47 -23.08 -18.51
C GLY A 152 -5.25 -22.31 -19.03
N VAL A 153 -4.07 -22.74 -18.59
CA VAL A 153 -2.81 -22.03 -18.86
C VAL A 153 -2.43 -22.03 -20.34
N ASP A 154 -2.86 -23.04 -21.10
CA ASP A 154 -2.61 -23.16 -22.54
C ASP A 154 -3.36 -22.11 -23.38
N ASP A 155 -4.53 -21.65 -22.89
CA ASP A 155 -5.36 -20.63 -23.55
C ASP A 155 -5.11 -19.20 -23.04
N LEU A 156 -4.30 -19.03 -22.00
CA LEU A 156 -4.01 -17.75 -21.33
C LEU A 156 -3.57 -16.62 -22.27
N TYR A 157 -2.88 -16.96 -23.36
CA TYR A 157 -2.37 -16.02 -24.37
C TYR A 157 -3.26 -15.93 -25.63
N ASN A 158 -4.19 -16.86 -25.81
CA ASN A 158 -5.15 -16.88 -26.92
C ASN A 158 -6.44 -16.12 -26.57
N GLN A 159 -6.67 -15.84 -25.29
CA GLN A 159 -7.84 -15.12 -24.77
C GLN A 159 -7.48 -13.69 -24.33
N LEU A 160 -8.47 -12.81 -24.33
CA LEU A 160 -8.35 -11.40 -23.93
C LEU A 160 -9.01 -11.14 -22.56
N TYR A 161 -8.80 -12.05 -21.62
CA TYR A 161 -9.28 -11.89 -20.24
C TYR A 161 -8.24 -11.17 -19.41
N PHE A 162 -8.58 -9.97 -18.94
CA PHE A 162 -7.71 -9.13 -18.13
C PHE A 162 -8.38 -8.75 -16.81
N SER A 163 -7.58 -8.43 -15.80
CA SER A 163 -8.00 -7.84 -14.54
C SER A 163 -7.07 -6.66 -14.24
N SER A 164 -7.64 -5.54 -13.80
CA SER A 164 -6.90 -4.41 -13.25
C SER A 164 -7.01 -4.39 -11.74
N SER A 165 -5.91 -4.09 -11.04
CA SER A 165 -5.93 -3.83 -9.60
C SER A 165 -6.78 -2.61 -9.21
N LEU A 166 -7.23 -1.79 -10.17
CA LEU A 166 -8.04 -0.59 -9.95
C LEU A 166 -9.56 -0.81 -10.13
N SER A 167 -9.97 -1.82 -10.91
CA SER A 167 -11.38 -2.07 -11.26
C SER A 167 -11.81 -3.55 -11.31
N GLY A 168 -10.90 -4.49 -11.02
CA GLY A 168 -11.18 -5.93 -11.15
C GLY A 168 -11.19 -6.39 -12.61
N GLU A 169 -12.03 -7.39 -12.92
CA GLU A 169 -12.13 -7.95 -14.28
C GLU A 169 -12.48 -6.86 -15.31
N LEU A 170 -11.80 -6.91 -16.46
CA LEU A 170 -12.08 -6.06 -17.62
C LEU A 170 -12.80 -6.87 -18.70
N GLU A 171 -13.71 -6.20 -19.41
CA GLU A 171 -14.38 -6.72 -20.60
C GLU A 171 -14.06 -5.84 -21.81
N THR A 172 -14.09 -6.45 -23.00
CA THR A 172 -13.84 -5.75 -24.28
C THR A 172 -15.02 -4.85 -24.66
N ILE A 173 -14.76 -3.61 -25.07
CA ILE A 173 -15.76 -2.69 -25.62
C ILE A 173 -15.66 -2.66 -27.15
N GLU A 174 -14.48 -2.35 -27.68
CA GLU A 174 -14.21 -2.23 -29.11
C GLU A 174 -12.75 -2.55 -29.40
N LEU A 175 -12.47 -3.40 -30.40
CA LEU A 175 -11.11 -3.75 -30.81
C LEU A 175 -10.82 -3.24 -32.22
N THR A 176 -9.63 -2.72 -32.44
CA THR A 176 -9.19 -2.14 -33.72
C THR A 176 -8.57 -3.18 -34.66
N ASP A 177 -7.93 -4.22 -34.11
CA ASP A 177 -7.26 -5.30 -34.86
C ASP A 177 -7.59 -6.72 -34.34
N GLY A 178 -8.49 -6.81 -33.36
CA GLY A 178 -8.85 -8.07 -32.69
C GLY A 178 -8.02 -8.39 -31.45
N ILE A 179 -7.08 -7.52 -31.04
CA ILE A 179 -6.29 -7.63 -29.81
C ILE A 179 -6.30 -6.31 -29.02
N HIS A 180 -6.00 -5.21 -29.70
CA HIS A 180 -5.87 -3.85 -29.16
C HIS A 180 -7.19 -3.08 -29.26
N GLY A 181 -7.39 -2.07 -28.41
CA GLY A 181 -8.59 -1.24 -28.39
C GLY A 181 -9.09 -0.87 -26.98
N SER A 182 -10.38 -0.54 -26.89
CA SER A 182 -11.03 -0.06 -25.67
C SER A 182 -11.59 -1.20 -24.81
N TYR A 183 -11.37 -1.09 -23.50
CA TYR A 183 -11.86 -2.00 -22.47
C TYR A 183 -12.59 -1.21 -21.37
N GLY A 184 -13.44 -1.90 -20.62
CA GLY A 184 -14.15 -1.34 -19.46
C GLY A 184 -14.17 -2.31 -18.29
N ALA A 185 -14.40 -1.78 -17.09
CA ALA A 185 -14.64 -2.60 -15.91
C ALA A 185 -15.90 -3.45 -16.09
N LYS A 186 -15.83 -4.75 -15.79
CA LYS A 186 -16.96 -5.67 -15.84
C LYS A 186 -18.04 -5.34 -14.81
N THR A 187 -17.58 -4.94 -13.63
CA THR A 187 -18.40 -4.45 -12.52
C THR A 187 -17.95 -3.03 -12.27
N GLU A 188 -18.85 -2.06 -12.45
CA GLU A 188 -18.54 -0.65 -12.18
C GLU A 188 -18.29 -0.43 -10.68
N ASN A 189 -17.28 0.38 -10.36
CA ASN A 189 -16.90 0.72 -8.99
C ASN A 189 -16.86 2.24 -8.77
N GLU A 190 -17.68 2.97 -9.53
CA GLU A 190 -17.81 4.44 -9.57
C GLU A 190 -16.54 5.21 -9.96
N SER A 191 -15.44 4.50 -10.27
CA SER A 191 -14.20 5.10 -10.74
C SER A 191 -14.36 5.65 -12.16
N PHE A 192 -15.18 5.00 -13.00
CA PHE A 192 -15.36 5.30 -14.43
C PHE A 192 -14.03 5.45 -15.19
N LEU A 193 -13.05 4.60 -14.86
CA LEU A 193 -11.77 4.53 -15.56
C LEU A 193 -11.96 4.04 -17.00
N ARG A 194 -11.39 4.76 -17.97
CA ARG A 194 -11.34 4.34 -19.38
C ARG A 194 -10.04 3.58 -19.63
N TYR A 195 -10.13 2.34 -20.08
CA TYR A 195 -8.97 1.48 -20.39
C TYR A 195 -8.76 1.39 -21.91
N GLU A 196 -7.52 1.54 -22.36
CA GLU A 196 -7.10 1.38 -23.75
C GLU A 196 -5.84 0.50 -23.80
N PHE A 197 -5.89 -0.58 -24.60
CA PHE A 197 -4.72 -1.43 -24.87
C PHE A 197 -4.12 -1.01 -26.21
N LEU A 198 -2.86 -0.57 -26.20
CA LEU A 198 -2.20 0.10 -27.31
C LEU A 198 -1.34 -0.88 -28.14
N ASN A 199 -1.14 -0.55 -29.42
CA ASN A 199 -0.43 -1.40 -30.40
C ASN A 199 1.05 -1.71 -30.05
N ASP A 200 1.64 -0.99 -29.09
CA ASP A 200 2.97 -1.28 -28.54
C ASP A 200 2.94 -2.31 -27.38
N ASN A 201 1.77 -2.91 -27.14
CA ASN A 201 1.43 -3.77 -26.02
C ASN A 201 1.59 -3.07 -24.65
N SER A 202 1.41 -1.75 -24.55
CA SER A 202 1.21 -1.04 -23.28
C SER A 202 -0.28 -0.79 -23.02
N TRP A 203 -0.65 -0.53 -21.77
CA TRP A 203 -1.99 -0.07 -21.44
C TRP A 203 -1.97 1.40 -21.04
N GLN A 204 -2.98 2.15 -21.48
CA GLN A 204 -3.29 3.47 -20.98
C GLN A 204 -4.63 3.44 -20.25
N VAL A 205 -4.69 4.04 -19.07
CA VAL A 205 -5.92 4.21 -18.31
C VAL A 205 -6.10 5.69 -18.02
N THR A 206 -7.28 6.24 -18.30
CA THR A 206 -7.62 7.64 -18.02
C THR A 206 -8.72 7.71 -16.97
N ASP A 207 -8.56 8.57 -15.97
CA ASP A 207 -9.60 8.83 -14.98
C ASP A 207 -10.54 9.99 -15.36
N LYS A 208 -11.50 10.30 -14.49
CA LYS A 208 -12.43 11.43 -14.63
C LYS A 208 -11.75 12.81 -14.52
N SER A 209 -10.54 12.91 -13.96
CA SER A 209 -9.79 14.17 -13.85
C SER A 209 -8.92 14.47 -15.08
N GLY A 210 -8.75 13.48 -15.97
CA GLY A 210 -7.84 13.55 -17.11
C GLY A 210 -6.41 13.12 -16.76
N THR A 211 -6.19 12.56 -15.57
CA THR A 211 -4.93 11.93 -15.18
C THR A 211 -4.76 10.62 -15.95
N VAL A 212 -3.57 10.42 -16.51
CA VAL A 212 -3.24 9.28 -17.36
C VAL A 212 -2.28 8.36 -16.62
N TYR A 213 -2.63 7.08 -16.57
CA TYR A 213 -1.87 6.00 -15.97
C TYR A 213 -1.40 5.08 -17.10
N THR A 214 -0.09 4.99 -17.33
CA THR A 214 0.51 4.17 -18.39
C THR A 214 1.16 2.95 -17.77
N PHE A 215 0.85 1.73 -18.25
CA PHE A 215 1.33 0.47 -17.70
C PHE A 215 2.14 -0.32 -18.72
N GLY A 216 3.23 -0.93 -18.26
CA GLY A 216 4.08 -1.79 -19.08
C GLY A 216 4.68 -1.04 -20.27
N LEU A 217 5.18 0.18 -20.08
CA LEU A 217 5.81 0.96 -21.16
C LEU A 217 7.15 0.35 -21.62
N ALA A 218 7.87 -0.30 -20.73
CA ALA A 218 9.15 -0.96 -21.00
C ALA A 218 9.14 -2.44 -20.59
N ASP A 219 10.02 -3.26 -21.18
CA ASP A 219 10.11 -4.71 -20.91
C ASP A 219 10.32 -5.08 -19.44
N ASN A 220 10.99 -4.23 -18.66
CA ASN A 220 11.18 -4.42 -17.22
C ASN A 220 9.91 -4.13 -16.41
N SER A 221 8.98 -3.32 -16.93
CA SER A 221 7.64 -3.09 -16.36
C SER A 221 6.59 -4.13 -16.81
N ARG A 222 7.04 -5.22 -17.46
CA ARG A 222 6.21 -6.33 -17.95
C ARG A 222 6.69 -7.65 -17.35
N GLN A 223 5.83 -8.41 -16.68
CA GLN A 223 6.09 -9.83 -16.41
C GLN A 223 5.77 -10.60 -17.70
N SER A 224 6.82 -11.02 -18.41
CA SER A 224 6.72 -11.68 -19.74
C SER A 224 7.63 -12.90 -19.79
N ASP A 225 7.28 -13.86 -20.65
CA ASP A 225 8.06 -15.08 -20.86
C ASP A 225 9.48 -14.76 -21.36
N PRO A 226 10.54 -15.19 -20.66
CA PRO A 226 11.92 -15.07 -21.15
C PRO A 226 12.18 -15.79 -22.49
N GLY A 227 11.36 -16.77 -22.86
CA GLY A 227 11.44 -17.46 -24.16
C GLY A 227 10.69 -16.79 -25.31
N ASP A 228 9.69 -15.95 -25.01
CA ASP A 228 8.83 -15.28 -25.98
C ASP A 228 8.22 -13.99 -25.38
N ASN A 229 8.86 -12.85 -25.65
CA ASN A 229 8.42 -11.55 -25.12
C ASN A 229 7.01 -11.10 -25.59
N SER A 230 6.37 -11.79 -26.56
CA SER A 230 4.96 -11.54 -26.87
C SER A 230 4.01 -12.07 -25.80
N ARG A 231 4.43 -13.09 -25.04
CA ARG A 231 3.66 -13.68 -23.92
C ARG A 231 3.82 -12.83 -22.66
N ILE A 232 3.16 -11.68 -22.64
CA ILE A 232 3.09 -10.78 -21.47
C ILE A 232 1.92 -11.21 -20.57
N PHE A 233 2.22 -11.53 -19.31
CA PHE A 233 1.25 -11.91 -18.28
C PHE A 233 0.73 -10.71 -17.49
N LYS A 234 1.62 -9.81 -17.07
CA LYS A 234 1.31 -8.65 -16.22
C LYS A 234 2.02 -7.38 -16.70
N TRP A 235 1.30 -6.27 -16.69
CA TRP A 235 1.76 -4.91 -16.97
C TRP A 235 1.71 -4.12 -15.65
N LEU A 236 2.87 -3.68 -15.17
CA LEU A 236 2.97 -2.85 -13.97
C LEU A 236 2.90 -1.38 -14.35
N ILE A 237 2.38 -0.52 -13.46
CA ILE A 237 2.37 0.94 -13.68
C ILE A 237 3.78 1.44 -14.05
N ALA A 238 3.89 2.28 -15.07
CA ALA A 238 5.15 2.84 -15.56
C ALA A 238 5.18 4.36 -15.41
N GLU A 239 4.05 5.04 -15.61
CA GLU A 239 3.90 6.48 -15.38
C GLU A 239 2.49 6.84 -14.92
N ILE A 240 2.38 7.83 -14.03
CA ILE A 240 1.14 8.57 -13.74
C ILE A 240 1.40 10.04 -14.09
N ARG A 241 0.60 10.65 -14.97
CA ARG A 241 0.77 12.04 -15.43
C ARG A 241 -0.54 12.82 -15.32
N ASP A 242 -0.49 13.99 -14.69
CA ASP A 242 -1.65 14.89 -14.54
C ASP A 242 -1.84 15.82 -15.76
N THR A 243 -2.95 16.54 -15.80
CA THR A 243 -3.29 17.49 -16.87
C THR A 243 -2.40 18.75 -16.92
N ASN A 244 -1.57 18.96 -15.89
CA ASN A 244 -0.57 20.03 -15.82
C ASN A 244 0.84 19.54 -16.17
N ASP A 245 0.96 18.34 -16.76
CA ASP A 245 2.21 17.73 -17.19
C ASP A 245 3.17 17.37 -16.03
N ASN A 246 2.66 17.31 -14.79
CA ASN A 246 3.37 16.75 -13.65
C ASN A 246 3.28 15.22 -13.70
N PHE A 247 4.35 14.51 -13.31
CA PHE A 247 4.34 13.05 -13.37
C PHE A 247 5.11 12.33 -12.26
N ILE A 248 4.74 11.05 -12.09
CA ILE A 248 5.40 10.02 -11.30
C ILE A 248 5.84 8.92 -12.27
N SER A 249 7.12 8.54 -12.27
CA SER A 249 7.66 7.45 -13.11
C SER A 249 8.12 6.27 -12.26
N TYR A 250 7.87 5.05 -12.73
CA TYR A 250 8.13 3.79 -12.03
C TYR A 250 9.15 2.94 -12.80
N GLU A 251 10.29 2.67 -12.19
CA GLU A 251 11.41 1.89 -12.73
C GLU A 251 11.50 0.53 -12.01
N TYR A 252 11.76 -0.53 -12.77
CA TYR A 252 11.72 -1.91 -12.31
C TYR A 252 13.01 -2.68 -12.61
N TYR A 253 13.29 -3.66 -11.75
CA TYR A 253 14.33 -4.67 -11.94
C TYR A 253 13.65 -6.03 -12.20
N LYS A 254 14.10 -6.75 -13.25
CA LYS A 254 13.53 -8.04 -13.66
C LYS A 254 14.58 -9.14 -13.54
N SER A 255 14.27 -10.22 -12.83
CA SER A 255 15.13 -11.39 -12.65
C SER A 255 14.29 -12.66 -12.55
N GLY A 256 14.75 -13.76 -13.14
CA GLY A 256 14.04 -15.05 -13.08
C GLY A 256 12.62 -15.05 -13.68
N GLY A 257 12.26 -14.03 -14.47
CA GLY A 257 10.88 -13.79 -14.91
C GLY A 257 10.03 -12.97 -13.93
N GLN A 258 10.47 -12.78 -12.69
CA GLN A 258 9.82 -11.93 -11.70
C GLN A 258 10.23 -10.45 -11.86
N VAL A 259 9.32 -9.55 -11.52
CA VAL A 259 9.49 -8.09 -11.64
C VAL A 259 9.41 -7.45 -10.26
N TYR A 260 10.44 -6.69 -9.91
CA TYR A 260 10.59 -6.00 -8.63
C TYR A 260 10.58 -4.48 -8.84
N PRO A 261 9.89 -3.68 -8.02
CA PRO A 261 10.08 -2.23 -8.04
C PRO A 261 11.54 -1.91 -7.70
N SER A 262 12.09 -0.89 -8.35
CA SER A 262 13.48 -0.46 -8.14
C SER A 262 13.58 1.01 -7.80
N VAL A 263 12.95 1.90 -8.58
CA VAL A 263 12.91 3.34 -8.29
C VAL A 263 11.54 3.91 -8.65
N ILE A 264 10.95 4.73 -7.78
CA ILE A 264 9.79 5.58 -8.12
C ILE A 264 10.24 7.02 -8.01
N ARG A 265 10.14 7.81 -9.08
CA ARG A 265 10.47 9.25 -9.07
C ARG A 265 9.19 10.05 -9.17
N TYR A 266 9.04 11.08 -8.35
CA TYR A 266 7.88 11.97 -8.36
C TYR A 266 8.32 13.43 -8.23
N THR A 267 7.40 14.37 -8.49
CA THR A 267 7.69 15.78 -8.80
C THR A 267 8.34 16.03 -10.17
N GLY A 268 8.25 15.07 -11.09
CA GLY A 268 8.61 15.28 -12.49
C GLY A 268 7.66 16.27 -13.16
N HIS A 269 8.15 16.97 -14.19
CA HIS A 269 7.35 17.91 -14.98
C HIS A 269 7.83 17.94 -16.44
N GLY A 270 6.92 17.69 -17.38
CA GLY A 270 7.22 17.54 -18.80
C GLY A 270 8.24 16.42 -19.05
N ASN A 271 9.43 16.79 -19.50
CA ASN A 271 10.52 15.86 -19.77
C ASN A 271 11.60 15.83 -18.66
N GLN A 272 11.39 16.55 -17.55
CA GLN A 272 12.34 16.57 -16.42
C GLN A 272 11.89 15.60 -15.33
N ALA A 273 12.74 14.63 -15.01
CA ALA A 273 12.52 13.72 -13.89
C ALA A 273 12.53 14.47 -12.55
N GLY A 274 11.72 13.99 -11.61
CA GLY A 274 11.58 14.61 -10.28
C GLY A 274 12.80 14.43 -9.39
N ILE A 275 12.99 15.38 -8.46
CA ILE A 275 14.12 15.41 -7.51
C ILE A 275 13.94 14.48 -6.31
N PHE A 276 12.70 14.05 -6.05
CA PHE A 276 12.37 13.07 -5.04
C PHE A 276 12.27 11.68 -5.66
N SER A 277 12.84 10.68 -4.99
CA SER A 277 12.78 9.30 -5.44
C SER A 277 12.68 8.32 -4.28
N LEU A 278 11.90 7.25 -4.45
CA LEU A 278 11.88 6.09 -3.57
C LEU A 278 12.69 4.98 -4.22
N GLU A 279 13.78 4.56 -3.57
CA GLU A 279 14.60 3.44 -4.03
C GLU A 279 14.27 2.19 -3.20
N PHE A 280 14.04 1.08 -3.90
CA PHE A 280 13.72 -0.22 -3.33
C PHE A 280 14.98 -1.09 -3.43
N LEU A 281 15.61 -1.35 -2.29
CA LEU A 281 16.79 -2.22 -2.21
C LEU A 281 16.33 -3.67 -2.05
N ARG A 282 17.08 -4.57 -2.67
CA ARG A 282 16.77 -6.01 -2.74
C ARG A 282 17.89 -6.81 -2.12
N GLU A 283 17.52 -7.88 -1.44
CA GLU A 283 18.43 -8.94 -1.02
C GLU A 283 17.96 -10.30 -1.56
N ASN A 284 18.86 -11.27 -1.60
CA ASN A 284 18.50 -12.64 -1.99
C ASN A 284 17.74 -13.32 -0.85
N ARG A 285 16.61 -13.96 -1.15
CA ARG A 285 15.80 -14.68 -0.16
C ARG A 285 16.26 -16.14 -0.02
N PRO A 286 16.25 -16.74 1.19
CA PRO A 286 16.67 -18.14 1.39
C PRO A 286 15.64 -19.15 0.84
N ASP A 287 14.39 -18.72 0.65
CA ASP A 287 13.24 -19.53 0.28
C ASP A 287 12.80 -19.31 -1.17
N SER A 288 13.76 -19.36 -2.11
CA SER A 288 13.46 -19.15 -3.52
C SER A 288 12.52 -20.24 -4.07
N GLN A 289 11.49 -19.82 -4.80
CA GLN A 289 10.47 -20.70 -5.38
C GLN A 289 10.20 -20.36 -6.84
N SER A 290 9.63 -21.31 -7.58
CA SER A 290 9.25 -21.15 -8.99
C SER A 290 7.75 -21.35 -9.17
N PHE A 291 7.11 -20.42 -9.85
CA PHE A 291 5.67 -20.39 -10.10
C PHE A 291 5.39 -20.46 -11.61
N TYR A 292 4.26 -21.08 -11.97
CA TYR A 292 3.89 -21.35 -13.37
C TYR A 292 2.51 -20.81 -13.76
N GLN A 293 1.90 -19.97 -12.90
CA GLN A 293 0.58 -19.36 -13.14
C GLN A 293 0.53 -18.55 -14.45
N ALA A 294 1.67 -18.01 -14.88
CA ALA A 294 1.85 -17.27 -16.12
C ALA A 294 2.06 -18.13 -17.37
N GLY A 295 2.09 -19.47 -17.28
CA GLY A 295 2.42 -20.35 -18.42
C GLY A 295 3.89 -20.30 -18.87
N PHE A 296 4.74 -19.76 -18.01
CA PHE A 296 6.20 -19.83 -18.03
C PHE A 296 6.71 -19.79 -16.58
N ALA A 297 7.98 -20.15 -16.37
CA ALA A 297 8.57 -20.14 -15.04
C ALA A 297 8.87 -18.70 -14.56
N VAL A 298 8.25 -18.31 -13.44
CA VAL A 298 8.57 -17.10 -12.67
C VAL A 298 9.28 -17.54 -11.40
N GLN A 299 10.56 -17.21 -11.27
CA GLN A 299 11.37 -17.53 -10.10
C GLN A 299 11.46 -16.32 -9.18
N ASP A 300 10.98 -16.46 -7.95
CA ASP A 300 11.19 -15.45 -6.94
C ASP A 300 12.49 -15.75 -6.18
N GLN A 301 13.48 -14.88 -6.35
CA GLN A 301 14.85 -15.05 -5.85
C GLN A 301 15.26 -13.96 -4.86
N GLN A 302 14.48 -12.86 -4.78
CA GLN A 302 14.82 -11.68 -4.00
C GLN A 302 13.61 -11.16 -3.22
N ARG A 303 13.86 -10.41 -2.16
CA ARG A 303 12.85 -9.68 -1.38
C ARG A 303 13.33 -8.25 -1.15
N ILE A 304 12.41 -7.32 -0.88
CA ILE A 304 12.76 -5.93 -0.56
C ILE A 304 13.28 -5.88 0.87
N SER A 305 14.55 -5.52 1.07
CA SER A 305 15.14 -5.34 2.41
C SER A 305 15.00 -3.91 2.92
N GLU A 306 14.90 -2.92 2.03
CA GLU A 306 14.88 -1.52 2.41
C GLU A 306 14.15 -0.65 1.37
N VAL A 307 13.44 0.38 1.83
CA VAL A 307 12.88 1.45 0.99
C VAL A 307 13.39 2.79 1.47
N GLN A 308 14.17 3.47 0.63
CA GLN A 308 14.76 4.78 0.89
C GLN A 308 14.00 5.88 0.13
N ALA A 309 13.28 6.75 0.85
CA ALA A 309 12.81 8.01 0.27
C ALA A 309 13.97 9.02 0.26
N LYS A 310 14.29 9.55 -0.91
CA LYS A 310 15.42 10.43 -1.17
C LYS A 310 15.02 11.77 -1.74
N LEU A 311 15.82 12.78 -1.45
CA LEU A 311 15.84 14.10 -2.07
C LEU A 311 17.23 14.32 -2.67
N ASN A 312 17.32 14.62 -3.97
CA ASN A 312 18.60 14.83 -4.68
C ASN A 312 19.62 13.67 -4.47
N GLY A 313 19.13 12.43 -4.40
CA GLY A 313 19.96 11.23 -4.19
C GLY A 313 20.45 10.99 -2.76
N GLN A 314 20.10 11.85 -1.79
CA GLN A 314 20.33 11.62 -0.36
C GLN A 314 19.04 11.15 0.30
N TRP A 315 19.10 10.07 1.11
CA TRP A 315 17.93 9.58 1.83
C TRP A 315 17.54 10.53 2.97
N VAL A 316 16.24 10.70 3.17
CA VAL A 316 15.60 11.54 4.19
C VAL A 316 14.69 10.73 5.10
N ILE A 317 14.02 9.70 4.57
CA ILE A 317 13.28 8.68 5.31
C ILE A 317 13.72 7.32 4.77
N LYS A 318 13.91 6.36 5.67
CA LYS A 318 14.29 4.98 5.40
C LYS A 318 13.34 4.04 6.14
N TYR A 319 12.91 2.99 5.45
CA TYR A 319 12.19 1.86 6.01
C TYR A 319 13.05 0.60 5.81
N GLU A 320 13.43 -0.05 6.90
CA GLU A 320 14.15 -1.33 6.91
C GLU A 320 13.16 -2.45 7.23
N PHE A 321 13.26 -3.56 6.49
CA PHE A 321 12.34 -4.69 6.56
C PHE A 321 13.11 -5.93 7.02
N ASP A 322 12.89 -6.35 8.26
CA ASP A 322 13.50 -7.56 8.79
C ASP A 322 12.59 -8.77 8.57
N TYR A 323 13.22 -9.93 8.39
CA TYR A 323 12.51 -11.16 8.07
C TYR A 323 13.00 -12.33 8.92
N GLN A 324 12.06 -13.13 9.38
CA GLN A 324 12.33 -14.42 10.01
C GLN A 324 11.80 -15.58 9.16
N ALA A 325 12.23 -16.80 9.50
CA ALA A 325 11.60 -18.00 8.98
C ALA A 325 10.25 -18.21 9.68
N GLY A 326 9.20 -18.50 8.91
CA GLY A 326 7.92 -18.93 9.45
C GLY A 326 8.00 -20.33 10.05
N ASP A 327 6.90 -20.76 10.65
CA ASP A 327 6.75 -22.03 11.39
C ASP A 327 7.28 -23.27 10.64
N ASN A 328 7.17 -23.29 9.31
CA ASN A 328 7.73 -24.36 8.48
C ASN A 328 9.26 -24.37 8.35
N GLY A 329 9.98 -23.50 9.08
CA GLY A 329 11.44 -23.36 9.07
C GLY A 329 12.04 -22.80 7.77
N HIS A 330 11.20 -22.36 6.82
CA HIS A 330 11.64 -22.03 5.46
C HIS A 330 11.07 -20.70 4.93
N LYS A 331 9.75 -20.50 4.93
CA LYS A 331 9.13 -19.31 4.29
C LYS A 331 9.57 -18.02 4.97
N SER A 332 9.97 -17.01 4.20
CA SER A 332 10.22 -15.66 4.71
C SER A 332 8.90 -15.00 5.13
N ILE A 333 8.82 -14.56 6.38
CA ILE A 333 7.77 -13.69 6.93
C ILE A 333 8.40 -12.40 7.45
N LEU A 334 7.72 -11.27 7.28
CA LEU A 334 8.19 -9.96 7.72
C LEU A 334 8.05 -9.87 9.25
N SER A 335 9.16 -9.80 9.99
CA SER A 335 9.16 -9.75 11.46
C SER A 335 9.07 -8.34 12.01
N SER A 336 9.65 -7.35 11.32
CA SER A 336 9.59 -5.96 11.76
C SER A 336 9.78 -4.96 10.62
N ILE A 337 9.23 -3.76 10.82
CA ILE A 337 9.57 -2.57 10.04
C ILE A 337 10.24 -1.55 10.96
N THR A 338 11.45 -1.13 10.63
CA THR A 338 12.16 -0.06 11.35
C THR A 338 12.17 1.21 10.51
N LYS A 339 11.60 2.30 11.04
CA LYS A 339 11.58 3.61 10.36
C LYS A 339 12.68 4.53 10.91
N SER A 340 13.53 5.04 10.02
CA SER A 340 14.54 6.05 10.33
C SER A 340 14.33 7.32 9.50
N ALA A 341 14.63 8.49 10.09
CA ALA A 341 14.62 9.78 9.42
C ALA A 341 15.97 10.49 9.58
N ARG A 342 16.33 11.35 8.62
CA ARG A 342 17.58 12.12 8.64
C ARG A 342 17.32 13.62 8.56
N ASN A 343 17.87 14.37 9.50
CA ASN A 343 17.73 15.83 9.54
C ASN A 343 18.76 16.55 8.63
N GLU A 344 18.63 17.87 8.48
CA GLU A 344 19.51 18.69 7.62
C GLU A 344 20.99 18.67 8.06
N GLN A 345 21.26 18.46 9.35
CA GLN A 345 22.61 18.32 9.91
C GLN A 345 23.19 16.90 9.69
N GLY A 346 22.40 16.01 9.10
CA GLY A 346 22.76 14.64 8.78
C GLY A 346 22.66 13.67 9.96
N GLN A 347 22.15 14.11 11.12
CA GLN A 347 21.83 13.22 12.24
C GLN A 347 20.66 12.31 11.86
N VAL A 348 20.66 11.10 12.41
CA VAL A 348 19.64 10.09 12.17
C VAL A 348 18.86 9.86 13.45
N GLU A 349 17.55 9.93 13.34
CA GLU A 349 16.62 9.49 14.37
C GLU A 349 15.93 8.21 13.89
N THR A 350 15.86 7.21 14.75
CA THR A 350 15.24 5.91 14.45
C THR A 350 14.12 5.69 15.46
N LEU A 351 12.91 5.45 14.95
CA LEU A 351 11.76 5.10 15.78
C LEU A 351 11.90 3.64 16.27
N PRO A 352 11.19 3.25 17.35
CA PRO A 352 11.02 1.83 17.68
C PRO A 352 10.54 1.02 16.47
N ALA A 353 10.93 -0.24 16.41
CA ALA A 353 10.47 -1.14 15.36
C ALA A 353 8.99 -1.50 15.54
N ASP A 354 8.24 -1.51 14.45
CA ASP A 354 6.90 -2.06 14.39
C ASP A 354 7.03 -3.59 14.23
N GLU A 355 6.75 -4.35 15.29
CA GLU A 355 6.95 -5.82 15.34
C GLU A 355 5.70 -6.61 14.90
N PHE A 356 5.91 -7.73 14.21
CA PHE A 356 4.87 -8.61 13.69
C PHE A 356 5.10 -10.07 14.12
N GLU A 357 4.28 -10.57 15.04
CA GLU A 357 4.30 -11.97 15.47
C GLU A 357 3.23 -12.80 14.77
N TYR A 358 3.60 -14.00 14.31
CA TYR A 358 2.74 -14.92 13.59
C TYR A 358 2.57 -16.19 14.42
N PHE A 359 1.37 -16.75 14.41
CA PHE A 359 1.10 -18.03 15.06
C PHE A 359 1.98 -19.16 14.50
N ALA A 360 2.56 -19.96 15.39
CA ALA A 360 3.30 -21.19 15.12
C ALA A 360 2.60 -22.36 15.81
N GLU A 361 2.46 -23.50 15.13
CA GLU A 361 1.80 -24.68 15.70
C GLU A 361 2.82 -25.56 16.43
N GLU A 362 2.88 -25.44 17.77
CA GLU A 362 3.69 -26.34 18.59
C GLU A 362 3.15 -27.78 18.51
N VAL A 363 3.84 -28.63 17.72
CA VAL A 363 3.48 -30.04 17.55
C VAL A 363 3.85 -30.85 18.80
N GLU A 364 3.00 -30.79 19.83
CA GLU A 364 3.09 -31.66 21.00
C GLU A 364 2.67 -33.11 20.67
N TRP A 365 3.63 -34.03 20.66
CA TRP A 365 3.35 -35.47 20.60
C TRP A 365 2.97 -35.99 21.98
N VAL A 366 1.67 -36.18 22.22
CA VAL A 366 1.16 -36.90 23.40
C VAL A 366 1.29 -38.41 23.17
N GLU A 367 2.18 -39.08 23.92
CA GLU A 367 2.42 -40.53 23.88
C GLU A 367 1.23 -41.39 24.37
#